data_AF-A0A6I5RB17-F1
#
_entry.id   AF-A0A6I5RB17-F1
#
_cell.length_a   1.000
_cell.length_b   1.000
_cell.length_c   1.000
_cell.angle_alpha   90.00
_cell.angle_beta   90.00
_cell.angle_gamma   90.00
#
_symmetry.space_group_name_H-M   'P 1'
#
loop_
_entity.id
_entity.type
_entity.pdbx_description
1 polymer ?
#
loop_
_entity_poly.entity_id
_entity_poly.type
_entity_poly.pdbx_seq_one_letter_code
_entity_poly.pdbx_strand_id
1 'polypeptide(L)'
;MSTFISKLPFAGINWGECLCAYRTFLAQPAKGINHINAAQRYSNWDAWVRQRLEKQAEHLRGKMLRIDLAELAKLPADTLGGSYARHMLALGFDPNVFSNVFEDEDWLDQRATVSHDIYHVVTGFDASPLGEYGLAAFAIVQYRDMLNTFILSFVPLSLFRLNWTFPLLRNLWRGFKIGRQCQPIIGYAFEKNWEKPLSQVRQELGIGALYPQAQYA
;
A
#
# COMPACT_ATOMS: atom_id res chain seq x y z
N MET A 1 24.81 -29.28 2.64
CA MET A 1 23.39 -28.99 2.98
C MET A 1 23.16 -27.53 3.38
N SER A 2 24.01 -26.93 4.23
CA SER A 2 23.88 -25.51 4.66
C SER A 2 23.83 -24.49 3.51
N THR A 3 24.63 -24.65 2.45
CA THR A 3 24.71 -23.74 1.29
C THR A 3 23.53 -23.79 0.32
N PHE A 4 22.66 -24.81 0.39
CA PHE A 4 21.51 -24.94 -0.51
C PHE A 4 20.26 -24.29 0.12
N ILE A 5 20.11 -24.41 1.44
CA ILE A 5 19.01 -23.79 2.20
C ILE A 5 19.13 -22.27 2.15
N SER A 6 20.34 -21.71 2.19
CA SER A 6 20.56 -20.25 2.12
C SER A 6 20.18 -19.59 0.79
N LYS A 7 19.86 -20.37 -0.25
CA LYS A 7 19.39 -19.85 -1.56
C LYS A 7 17.87 -19.99 -1.76
N LEU A 8 17.17 -20.64 -0.84
CA LEU A 8 15.71 -20.76 -0.94
C LEU A 8 15.05 -19.40 -0.69
N PRO A 9 14.00 -19.03 -1.44
CA PRO A 9 13.33 -17.74 -1.28
C PRO A 9 12.75 -17.56 0.13
N PHE A 10 12.35 -18.65 0.79
CA PHE A 10 11.75 -18.63 2.12
C PHE A 10 12.75 -18.78 3.28
N ALA A 11 14.06 -18.87 2.99
CA ALA A 11 15.06 -18.98 4.04
C ALA A 11 15.09 -17.70 4.89
N GLY A 12 15.24 -17.87 6.20
CA GLY A 12 15.26 -16.77 7.17
C GLY A 12 13.87 -16.29 7.64
N ILE A 13 12.77 -16.81 7.07
CA ILE A 13 11.43 -16.51 7.58
C ILE A 13 11.26 -17.07 9.00
N ASN A 14 10.84 -16.23 9.93
CA ASN A 14 10.48 -16.66 11.28
C ASN A 14 9.02 -17.14 11.30
N TRP A 15 8.84 -18.45 11.18
CA TRP A 15 7.52 -19.09 11.18
C TRP A 15 6.75 -18.98 12.50
N GLY A 16 7.46 -18.79 13.62
CA GLY A 16 6.83 -18.52 14.92
C GLY A 16 6.10 -17.17 14.91
N GLU A 17 6.74 -16.14 14.37
CA GLU A 17 6.14 -14.83 14.17
C GLU A 17 5.01 -14.87 13.13
N CYS A 18 5.15 -15.65 12.04
CA CYS A 18 4.03 -15.89 11.12
C CYS A 18 2.80 -16.45 11.86
N LEU A 19 2.98 -17.44 12.73
CA LEU A 19 1.89 -18.01 13.52
C LEU A 19 1.28 -16.99 14.48
N CYS A 20 2.10 -16.17 15.14
CA CYS A 20 1.62 -15.07 15.98
C CYS A 20 0.80 -14.05 15.18
N ALA A 21 1.20 -13.75 13.93
CA ALA A 21 0.45 -12.86 13.04
C ALA A 21 -0.96 -13.40 12.78
N TYR A 22 -1.09 -14.66 12.34
CA TYR A 22 -2.41 -15.28 12.11
C TYR A 22 -3.28 -15.36 13.36
N ARG A 23 -2.68 -15.60 14.53
CA ARG A 23 -3.41 -15.68 15.81
C ARG A 23 -3.95 -14.33 16.28
N THR A 24 -3.32 -13.23 15.91
CA THR A 24 -3.62 -11.91 16.48
C THR A 24 -4.35 -10.98 15.51
N PHE A 25 -4.11 -11.10 14.19
CA PHE A 25 -4.53 -10.11 13.20
C PHE A 25 -6.04 -9.82 13.19
N LEU A 26 -6.89 -10.83 13.21
CA LEU A 26 -8.35 -10.62 13.15
C LEU A 26 -8.90 -9.87 14.36
N ALA A 27 -8.26 -9.99 15.52
CA ALA A 27 -8.67 -9.30 16.74
C ALA A 27 -7.93 -7.96 16.94
N GLN A 28 -6.67 -7.88 16.52
CA GLN A 28 -5.77 -6.74 16.69
C GLN A 28 -4.91 -6.58 15.42
N PRO A 29 -5.43 -5.90 14.37
CA PRO A 29 -4.76 -5.84 13.07
C PRO A 29 -3.34 -5.29 13.14
N ALA A 30 -3.11 -4.18 13.85
CA ALA A 30 -1.78 -3.58 14.00
C ALA A 30 -0.77 -4.56 14.62
N LYS A 31 -1.19 -5.34 15.62
CA LYS A 31 -0.34 -6.36 16.24
C LYS A 31 -0.01 -7.50 15.27
N GLY A 32 -0.98 -7.94 14.48
CA GLY A 32 -0.77 -8.94 13.43
C GLY A 32 0.21 -8.47 12.36
N ILE A 33 0.10 -7.19 11.94
CA ILE A 33 1.03 -6.57 10.98
C ILE A 33 2.45 -6.51 11.55
N ASN A 34 2.60 -6.14 12.83
CA ASN A 34 3.91 -6.14 13.47
C ASN A 34 4.56 -7.53 13.47
N HIS A 35 3.79 -8.57 13.78
CA HIS A 35 4.26 -9.96 13.74
C HIS A 35 4.65 -10.40 12.32
N ILE A 36 3.85 -10.11 11.28
CA ILE A 36 4.22 -10.52 9.91
C ILE A 36 5.44 -9.76 9.38
N ASN A 37 5.60 -8.49 9.76
CA ASN A 37 6.80 -7.71 9.45
C ASN A 37 8.03 -8.29 10.17
N ALA A 38 7.92 -8.63 11.45
CA ALA A 38 8.97 -9.34 12.18
C ALA A 38 9.29 -10.71 11.56
N ALA A 39 8.28 -11.40 11.03
CA ALA A 39 8.44 -12.71 10.42
C ALA A 39 9.26 -12.70 9.14
N GLN A 40 9.07 -11.69 8.27
CA GLN A 40 9.81 -11.57 7.03
C GLN A 40 11.19 -10.93 7.21
N ARG A 41 11.39 -10.15 8.26
CA ARG A 41 12.60 -9.33 8.45
C ARG A 41 13.86 -10.19 8.35
N TYR A 42 14.81 -9.74 7.51
CA TYR A 42 16.08 -10.42 7.24
C TYR A 42 15.97 -11.79 6.53
N SER A 43 14.79 -12.14 6.02
CA SER A 43 14.64 -13.30 5.13
C SER A 43 15.15 -13.02 3.72
N ASN A 44 15.41 -14.08 2.96
CA ASN A 44 15.77 -13.96 1.55
C ASN A 44 14.65 -13.31 0.71
N TRP A 45 13.38 -13.55 1.06
CA TRP A 45 12.24 -12.93 0.40
C TRP A 45 12.25 -11.42 0.65
N ASP A 46 12.36 -11.00 1.91
CA ASP A 46 12.44 -9.58 2.27
C ASP A 46 13.60 -8.88 1.56
N ALA A 47 14.81 -9.45 1.63
CA ALA A 47 15.97 -8.91 0.93
C ALA A 47 15.75 -8.75 -0.58
N TRP A 48 15.13 -9.73 -1.24
CA TRP A 48 14.80 -9.66 -2.67
C TRP A 48 13.75 -8.58 -2.98
N VAL A 49 12.70 -8.47 -2.15
CA VAL A 49 11.66 -7.43 -2.31
C VAL A 49 12.29 -6.06 -2.16
N ARG A 50 13.03 -5.83 -1.07
CA ARG A 50 13.68 -4.55 -0.77
C ARG A 50 14.61 -4.13 -1.90
N GLN A 51 15.52 -5.01 -2.34
CA GLN A 51 16.46 -4.70 -3.43
C GLN A 51 15.73 -4.24 -4.70
N ARG A 52 14.62 -4.90 -5.05
CA ARG A 52 13.82 -4.53 -6.22
C ARG A 52 13.11 -3.19 -6.05
N LEU A 53 12.49 -2.96 -4.89
CA LEU A 53 11.79 -1.70 -4.59
C LEU A 53 12.78 -0.53 -4.51
N GLU A 54 13.94 -0.71 -3.88
CA GLU A 54 15.01 0.28 -3.84
C GLU A 54 15.45 0.67 -5.25
N LYS A 55 15.66 -0.30 -6.14
CA LYS A 55 16.04 -0.01 -7.53
C LYS A 55 14.96 0.80 -8.27
N GLN A 56 13.68 0.54 -7.98
CA GLN A 56 12.56 1.28 -8.57
C GLN A 56 12.46 2.72 -8.05
N ALA A 57 12.88 2.95 -6.80
CA ALA A 57 12.77 4.23 -6.11
C ALA A 57 14.14 4.89 -5.82
N GLU A 58 15.23 4.45 -6.45
CA GLU A 58 16.60 4.88 -6.13
C GLU A 58 16.77 6.39 -6.26
N HIS A 59 16.17 6.98 -7.29
CA HIS A 59 16.15 8.42 -7.55
C HIS A 59 15.42 9.23 -6.47
N LEU A 60 14.75 8.58 -5.51
CA LEU A 60 14.05 9.19 -4.38
C LEU A 60 14.79 8.95 -3.05
N ARG A 61 15.94 8.27 -3.06
CA ARG A 61 16.77 8.09 -1.86
C ARG A 61 17.12 9.46 -1.26
N GLY A 62 16.93 9.59 0.05
CA GLY A 62 17.14 10.84 0.79
C GLY A 62 16.02 11.89 0.63
N LYS A 63 14.96 11.59 -0.15
CA LYS A 63 13.77 12.45 -0.23
C LYS A 63 12.70 11.95 0.72
N MET A 64 12.52 12.67 1.81
CA MET A 64 11.54 12.33 2.82
C MET A 64 10.13 12.72 2.35
N LEU A 65 9.21 11.77 2.37
CA LEU A 65 7.79 12.02 2.09
C LEU A 65 7.10 12.51 3.36
N ARG A 66 7.04 13.83 3.52
CA ARG A 66 6.32 14.51 4.61
C ARG A 66 4.94 14.92 4.14
N ILE A 67 3.96 14.77 5.02
CA ILE A 67 2.56 15.10 4.82
C ILE A 67 2.19 16.09 5.92
N ASP A 68 1.77 17.27 5.46
CA ASP A 68 1.09 18.27 6.26
C ASP A 68 -0.37 18.29 5.81
N LEU A 69 -1.24 17.65 6.59
CA LEU A 69 -2.64 17.48 6.18
C LEU A 69 -3.38 18.83 6.13
N ALA A 70 -3.01 19.79 6.96
CA ALA A 70 -3.60 21.12 6.96
C ALA A 70 -3.26 21.91 5.68
N GLU A 71 -2.02 21.83 5.19
CA GLU A 71 -1.64 22.45 3.92
C GLU A 71 -2.29 21.74 2.73
N LEU A 72 -2.30 20.40 2.71
CA LEU A 72 -2.92 19.65 1.63
C LEU A 72 -4.43 19.88 1.53
N ALA A 73 -5.12 20.12 2.65
CA ALA A 73 -6.55 20.40 2.68
C ALA A 73 -6.93 21.71 1.96
N LYS A 74 -5.99 22.64 1.79
CA LYS A 74 -6.19 23.90 1.06
C LYS A 74 -6.16 23.71 -0.46
N LEU A 75 -5.67 22.58 -0.95
CA LEU A 75 -5.52 22.32 -2.38
C LEU A 75 -6.87 21.95 -3.06
N PRO A 76 -7.03 22.24 -4.37
CA PRO A 76 -8.26 21.97 -5.10
C PRO A 76 -8.73 20.50 -5.04
N ALA A 77 -10.05 20.31 -5.16
CA ALA A 77 -10.81 19.05 -5.08
C ALA A 77 -10.12 17.86 -5.77
N ASP A 78 -9.65 18.13 -6.97
CA ASP A 78 -9.23 17.24 -8.02
C ASP A 78 -7.71 17.02 -8.09
N THR A 79 -6.93 17.74 -7.27
CA THR A 79 -5.48 17.51 -7.13
C THR A 79 -5.20 16.26 -6.29
N LEU A 80 -3.99 15.71 -6.41
CA LEU A 80 -3.54 14.58 -5.60
C LEU A 80 -3.63 14.90 -4.10
N GLY A 81 -3.01 16.01 -3.69
CA GLY A 81 -2.90 16.41 -2.29
C GLY A 81 -4.25 16.76 -1.70
N GLY A 82 -5.07 17.50 -2.44
CA GLY A 82 -6.41 17.78 -1.97
C GLY A 82 -7.26 16.51 -1.86
N SER A 83 -7.23 15.63 -2.86
CA SER A 83 -8.00 14.36 -2.83
C SER A 83 -7.57 13.48 -1.65
N TYR A 84 -6.27 13.40 -1.41
CA TYR A 84 -5.68 12.75 -0.24
C TYR A 84 -6.17 13.38 1.07
N ALA A 85 -6.13 14.70 1.18
CA ALA A 85 -6.55 15.38 2.39
C ALA A 85 -8.02 15.09 2.73
N ARG A 86 -8.91 15.17 1.74
CA ARG A 86 -10.33 14.81 1.92
C ARG A 86 -10.54 13.34 2.27
N HIS A 87 -9.74 12.44 1.73
CA HIS A 87 -9.76 11.03 2.11
C HIS A 87 -9.42 10.85 3.59
N MET A 88 -8.30 11.43 4.06
CA MET A 88 -7.90 11.35 5.46
C MET A 88 -8.92 12.01 6.42
N LEU A 89 -9.48 13.15 6.01
CA LEU A 89 -10.55 13.84 6.76
C LEU A 89 -11.81 12.97 6.91
N ALA A 90 -12.21 12.27 5.84
CA ALA A 90 -13.35 11.36 5.87
C ALA A 90 -13.13 10.15 6.81
N LEU A 91 -11.86 9.79 7.07
CA LEU A 91 -11.48 8.77 8.06
C LEU A 91 -11.40 9.33 9.50
N GLY A 92 -11.63 10.63 9.68
CA GLY A 92 -11.66 11.28 10.99
C GLY A 92 -10.31 11.79 11.49
N PHE A 93 -9.28 11.85 10.64
CA PHE A 93 -8.00 12.46 11.02
C PHE A 93 -8.12 13.99 11.10
N ASP A 94 -7.67 14.57 12.21
CA ASP A 94 -7.62 16.03 12.40
C ASP A 94 -6.42 16.63 11.64
N PRO A 95 -6.63 17.56 10.69
CA PRO A 95 -5.55 18.22 9.94
C PRO A 95 -4.54 18.94 10.81
N ASN A 96 -4.95 19.47 11.95
CA ASN A 96 -4.10 20.30 12.79
C ASN A 96 -3.13 19.46 13.65
N VAL A 97 -3.40 18.15 13.77
CA VAL A 97 -2.62 17.22 14.58
C VAL A 97 -1.91 16.17 13.73
N PHE A 98 -2.49 15.82 12.57
CA PHE A 98 -1.92 14.81 11.69
C PHE A 98 -0.62 15.29 11.06
N SER A 99 0.48 14.62 11.44
CA SER A 99 1.77 14.69 10.76
C SER A 99 2.36 13.28 10.75
N ASN A 100 2.94 12.91 9.62
CA ASN A 100 3.51 11.58 9.40
C ASN A 100 5.06 11.63 9.51
N VAL A 101 5.56 11.88 10.71
CA VAL A 101 7.00 12.02 10.94
C VAL A 101 7.58 10.66 11.36
N PHE A 102 8.51 10.13 10.56
CA PHE A 102 9.19 8.86 10.78
C PHE A 102 10.71 9.07 10.60
N GLU A 103 11.35 9.74 11.57
CA GLU A 103 12.74 10.21 11.44
C GLU A 103 13.79 9.11 11.61
N ASP A 104 13.46 8.02 12.30
CA ASP A 104 14.39 6.91 12.62
C ASP A 104 14.13 5.62 11.82
N GLU A 105 13.20 5.64 10.87
CA GLU A 105 12.90 4.48 10.02
C GLU A 105 13.79 4.44 8.78
N ASP A 106 14.04 3.23 8.26
CA ASP A 106 14.66 3.07 6.94
C ASP A 106 13.80 3.78 5.89
N TRP A 107 14.44 4.57 5.02
CA TRP A 107 13.75 5.45 4.09
C TRP A 107 12.75 4.72 3.17
N LEU A 108 13.01 3.44 2.83
CA LEU A 108 12.13 2.67 1.97
C LEU A 108 10.90 2.19 2.74
N ASP A 109 11.08 1.74 3.98
CA ASP A 109 9.98 1.35 4.87
C ASP A 109 9.09 2.55 5.20
N GLN A 110 9.71 3.67 5.53
CA GLN A 110 9.06 4.95 5.75
C GLN A 110 8.19 5.33 4.54
N ARG A 111 8.77 5.26 3.33
CA ARG A 111 8.05 5.56 2.09
C ARG A 111 6.90 4.59 1.84
N ALA A 112 7.10 3.29 2.02
CA ALA A 112 6.08 2.28 1.82
C ALA A 112 4.88 2.50 2.76
N THR A 113 5.16 2.73 4.05
CA THR A 113 4.16 2.98 5.09
C THR A 113 3.38 4.26 4.80
N VAL A 114 4.07 5.37 4.57
CA VAL A 114 3.42 6.66 4.31
C VAL A 114 2.60 6.66 3.02
N SER A 115 3.09 6.00 1.98
CA SER A 115 2.43 6.03 0.67
C SER A 115 1.18 5.15 0.61
N HIS A 116 0.97 4.26 1.60
CA HIS A 116 -0.20 3.38 1.67
C HIS A 116 -1.52 4.13 1.46
N ASP A 117 -1.75 5.17 2.26
CA ASP A 117 -3.00 5.95 2.23
C ASP A 117 -3.13 6.77 0.94
N ILE A 118 -2.00 7.13 0.32
CA ILE A 118 -1.99 7.77 -1.00
C ILE A 118 -2.46 6.78 -2.07
N TYR A 119 -2.14 5.49 -1.93
CA TYR A 119 -2.54 4.48 -2.89
C TYR A 119 -4.06 4.29 -2.93
N HIS A 120 -4.77 4.42 -1.81
CA HIS A 120 -6.24 4.45 -1.80
C HIS A 120 -6.79 5.51 -2.75
N VAL A 121 -6.23 6.73 -2.71
CA VAL A 121 -6.65 7.84 -3.58
C VAL A 121 -6.29 7.61 -5.04
N VAL A 122 -5.05 7.20 -5.31
CA VAL A 122 -4.58 6.93 -6.68
C VAL A 122 -5.41 5.83 -7.35
N THR A 123 -5.70 4.76 -6.61
CA THR A 123 -6.43 3.58 -7.11
C THR A 123 -7.95 3.67 -6.94
N GLY A 124 -8.46 4.65 -6.18
CA GLY A 124 -9.88 4.80 -5.89
C GLY A 124 -10.49 3.61 -5.15
N PHE A 125 -9.73 3.00 -4.23
CA PHE A 125 -10.26 2.08 -3.22
C PHE A 125 -10.54 2.87 -1.94
N ASP A 126 -11.70 2.66 -1.34
CA ASP A 126 -11.99 3.19 0.00
C ASP A 126 -11.22 2.38 1.07
N ALA A 127 -11.28 2.86 2.32
CA ALA A 127 -10.69 2.16 3.47
C ALA A 127 -11.68 1.19 4.14
N SER A 128 -12.73 0.76 3.43
CA SER A 128 -13.59 -0.32 3.92
C SER A 128 -12.85 -1.65 3.80
N PRO A 129 -13.25 -2.71 4.54
CA PRO A 129 -12.61 -4.02 4.40
C PRO A 129 -12.57 -4.55 2.96
N LEU A 130 -13.59 -4.28 2.14
CA LEU A 130 -13.60 -4.66 0.72
C LEU A 130 -12.64 -3.81 -0.11
N GLY A 131 -12.51 -2.53 0.20
CA GLY A 131 -11.54 -1.62 -0.40
C GLY A 131 -10.10 -2.04 -0.10
N GLU A 132 -9.81 -2.38 1.16
CA GLU A 132 -8.52 -2.91 1.62
C GLU A 132 -8.11 -4.18 0.87
N TYR A 133 -9.02 -5.13 0.65
CA TYR A 133 -8.70 -6.31 -0.17
C TYR A 133 -8.37 -5.95 -1.62
N GLY A 134 -9.06 -4.95 -2.18
CA GLY A 134 -8.75 -4.42 -3.51
C GLY A 134 -7.37 -3.77 -3.55
N LEU A 135 -7.04 -2.97 -2.55
CA LEU A 135 -5.73 -2.33 -2.44
C LEU A 135 -4.62 -3.36 -2.20
N ALA A 136 -4.83 -4.36 -1.35
CA ALA A 136 -3.89 -5.46 -1.12
C ALA A 136 -3.63 -6.25 -2.42
N ALA A 137 -4.66 -6.47 -3.25
CA ALA A 137 -4.50 -7.10 -4.56
C ALA A 137 -3.71 -6.23 -5.57
N PHE A 138 -3.81 -4.91 -5.46
CA PHE A 138 -2.93 -3.99 -6.18
C PHE A 138 -1.49 -4.06 -5.65
N ALA A 139 -1.33 -3.94 -4.34
CA ALA A 139 -0.05 -3.87 -3.66
C ALA A 139 0.76 -5.16 -3.82
N ILE A 140 0.14 -6.35 -3.76
CA ILE A 140 0.86 -7.61 -3.98
C ILE A 140 1.48 -7.70 -5.39
N VAL A 141 0.84 -7.11 -6.41
CA VAL A 141 1.40 -7.10 -7.78
C VAL A 141 2.58 -6.14 -7.87
N GLN A 142 2.51 -5.01 -7.19
CA GLN A 142 3.57 -3.99 -7.17
C GLN A 142 4.76 -4.45 -6.30
N TYR A 143 4.51 -4.96 -5.10
CA TYR A 143 5.49 -5.21 -4.04
C TYR A 143 5.88 -6.68 -3.93
N ARG A 144 4.98 -7.62 -4.22
CA ARG A 144 5.24 -9.07 -4.07
C ARG A 144 5.82 -9.40 -2.69
N ASP A 145 5.32 -8.75 -1.65
CA ASP A 145 5.81 -8.83 -0.28
C ASP A 145 5.00 -9.83 0.57
N MET A 146 5.51 -10.12 1.76
CA MET A 146 4.85 -11.08 2.65
C MET A 146 3.61 -10.48 3.33
N LEU A 147 3.60 -9.17 3.59
CA LEU A 147 2.48 -8.47 4.22
C LEU A 147 1.20 -8.58 3.37
N ASN A 148 1.24 -8.22 2.07
CA ASN A 148 0.06 -8.31 1.23
C ASN A 148 -0.33 -9.77 0.94
N THR A 149 0.65 -10.69 0.89
CA THR A 149 0.38 -12.13 0.79
C THR A 149 -0.40 -12.61 2.02
N PHE A 150 0.00 -12.17 3.21
CA PHE A 150 -0.66 -12.49 4.47
C PHE A 150 -2.07 -11.92 4.53
N ILE A 151 -2.27 -10.64 4.17
CA ILE A 151 -3.61 -10.04 4.14
C ILE A 151 -4.54 -10.80 3.18
N LEU A 152 -4.07 -11.10 1.96
CA LEU A 152 -4.87 -11.80 0.95
C LEU A 152 -5.16 -13.27 1.31
N SER A 153 -4.39 -13.87 2.22
CA SER A 153 -4.67 -15.22 2.73
C SER A 153 -6.01 -15.33 3.49
N PHE A 154 -6.58 -14.20 3.95
CA PHE A 154 -7.88 -14.14 4.61
C PHE A 154 -9.07 -14.02 3.64
N VAL A 155 -8.83 -13.95 2.32
CA VAL A 155 -9.89 -13.92 1.30
C VAL A 155 -10.86 -15.11 1.43
N PRO A 156 -10.42 -16.38 1.56
CA PRO A 156 -11.32 -17.52 1.74
C PRO A 156 -12.24 -17.37 2.96
N LEU A 157 -11.72 -16.83 4.07
CA LEU A 157 -12.53 -16.56 5.26
C LEU A 157 -13.62 -15.51 4.97
N SER A 158 -13.29 -14.49 4.20
CA SER A 158 -14.23 -13.42 3.82
C SER A 158 -15.31 -13.89 2.85
N LEU A 159 -15.05 -14.92 2.04
CA LEU A 159 -16.02 -15.51 1.11
C LEU A 159 -17.16 -16.26 1.82
N PHE A 160 -17.02 -16.64 3.09
CA PHE A 160 -18.13 -17.18 3.89
C PHE A 160 -19.23 -16.14 4.18
N ARG A 161 -18.93 -14.84 4.00
CA ARG A 161 -19.93 -13.78 4.01
C ARG A 161 -20.53 -13.67 2.61
N LEU A 162 -21.63 -14.37 2.36
CA LEU A 162 -22.29 -14.48 1.05
C LEU A 162 -22.55 -13.12 0.36
N ASN A 163 -22.90 -12.09 1.15
CA ASN A 163 -23.12 -10.73 0.64
C ASN A 163 -21.82 -10.02 0.19
N TRP A 164 -20.65 -10.52 0.59
CA TRP A 164 -19.35 -9.96 0.21
C TRP A 164 -18.76 -10.62 -1.03
N THR A 165 -19.19 -11.81 -1.42
CA THR A 165 -18.55 -12.62 -2.47
C THR A 165 -18.32 -11.85 -3.77
N PHE A 166 -19.39 -11.30 -4.37
CA PHE A 166 -19.25 -10.57 -5.64
C PHE A 166 -18.49 -9.24 -5.50
N PRO A 167 -18.79 -8.36 -4.52
CA PRO A 167 -18.00 -7.15 -4.29
C PRO A 167 -16.51 -7.41 -4.05
N LEU A 168 -16.18 -8.43 -3.27
CA LEU A 168 -14.81 -8.83 -2.94
C LEU A 168 -14.06 -9.27 -4.20
N LEU A 169 -14.63 -10.22 -4.96
CA LEU A 169 -14.01 -10.70 -6.20
C LEU A 169 -13.83 -9.57 -7.22
N ARG A 170 -14.79 -8.65 -7.31
CA ARG A 170 -14.69 -7.46 -8.17
C ARG A 170 -13.51 -6.57 -7.75
N ASN A 171 -13.38 -6.28 -6.45
CA ASN A 171 -12.29 -5.44 -5.95
C ASN A 171 -10.92 -6.12 -6.09
N LEU A 172 -10.81 -7.42 -5.82
CA LEU A 172 -9.59 -8.20 -6.04
C LEU A 172 -9.16 -8.15 -7.51
N TRP A 173 -10.09 -8.39 -8.44
CA TRP A 173 -9.79 -8.33 -9.88
C TRP A 173 -9.41 -6.92 -10.34
N ARG A 174 -10.13 -5.89 -9.87
CA ARG A 174 -9.80 -4.49 -10.16
C ARG A 174 -8.40 -4.14 -9.64
N GLY A 175 -8.07 -4.52 -8.41
CA GLY A 175 -6.77 -4.27 -7.78
C GLY A 175 -5.65 -4.91 -8.56
N PHE A 176 -5.80 -6.20 -8.88
CA PHE A 176 -4.85 -6.94 -9.72
C PHE A 176 -4.65 -6.28 -11.10
N LYS A 177 -5.75 -5.88 -11.77
CA LYS A 177 -5.70 -5.22 -13.08
C LYS A 177 -4.96 -3.89 -13.02
N ILE A 178 -5.29 -3.03 -12.05
CA ILE A 178 -4.59 -1.76 -11.83
C ILE A 178 -3.11 -2.04 -11.55
N GLY A 179 -2.80 -2.99 -10.67
CA GLY A 179 -1.43 -3.32 -10.28
C GLY A 179 -0.58 -3.82 -11.44
N ARG A 180 -1.17 -4.50 -12.42
CA ARG A 180 -0.46 -4.93 -13.63
C ARG A 180 -0.20 -3.81 -14.64
N GLN A 181 -1.07 -2.80 -14.70
CA GLN A 181 -0.94 -1.68 -15.63
C GLN A 181 -0.11 -0.53 -15.06
N CYS A 182 -0.11 -0.40 -13.73
CA CYS A 182 0.57 0.67 -13.02
C CYS A 182 2.09 0.56 -13.15
N GLN A 183 2.74 1.67 -13.51
CA GLN A 183 4.18 1.85 -13.33
C GLN A 183 4.56 1.64 -11.85
N PRO A 184 5.83 1.30 -11.54
CA PRO A 184 6.26 1.05 -10.17
C PRO A 184 5.93 2.21 -9.22
N ILE A 185 4.85 2.05 -8.43
CA ILE A 185 4.24 3.17 -7.70
C ILE A 185 5.14 3.69 -6.56
N ILE A 186 5.96 2.82 -5.98
CA ILE A 186 6.96 3.20 -4.96
C ILE A 186 7.94 4.26 -5.48
N GLY A 187 8.20 4.25 -6.79
CA GLY A 187 9.08 5.18 -7.48
C GLY A 187 8.38 6.47 -7.93
N TYR A 188 7.12 6.70 -7.58
CA TYR A 188 6.45 7.97 -7.88
C TYR A 188 6.76 9.02 -6.81
N ALA A 189 7.20 10.21 -7.22
CA ALA A 189 7.60 11.30 -6.33
C ALA A 189 6.39 12.09 -5.79
N PHE A 190 5.55 11.48 -4.95
CA PHE A 190 4.36 12.13 -4.38
C PHE A 190 4.67 13.48 -3.73
N GLU A 191 5.81 13.57 -3.02
CA GLU A 191 6.26 14.77 -2.31
C GLU A 191 6.45 16.00 -3.21
N LYS A 192 6.54 15.82 -4.53
CA LYS A 192 6.69 16.91 -5.52
C LYS A 192 5.42 17.22 -6.31
N ASN A 193 4.37 16.43 -6.16
CA ASN A 193 3.24 16.40 -7.09
C ASN A 193 1.88 16.58 -6.40
N TRP A 194 1.84 17.10 -5.17
CA TRP A 194 0.60 17.31 -4.44
C TRP A 194 -0.41 18.19 -5.17
N GLU A 195 0.05 19.24 -5.85
CA GLU A 195 -0.80 20.17 -6.62
C GLU A 195 -1.23 19.60 -7.98
N LYS A 196 -0.65 18.47 -8.42
CA LYS A 196 -0.95 17.90 -9.73
C LYS A 196 -2.37 17.35 -9.75
N PRO A 197 -3.16 17.58 -10.83
CA PRO A 197 -4.45 16.92 -11.01
C PRO A 197 -4.32 15.39 -10.88
N LEU A 198 -5.18 14.77 -10.09
CA LEU A 198 -5.16 13.32 -9.83
C LEU A 198 -5.33 12.52 -11.14
N SER A 199 -6.09 13.06 -12.09
CA SER A 199 -6.22 12.48 -13.43
C SER A 199 -4.87 12.39 -14.15
N GLN A 200 -4.04 13.42 -14.06
CA GLN A 200 -2.70 13.45 -14.64
C GLN A 200 -1.75 12.51 -13.90
N VAL A 201 -1.80 12.43 -12.57
CA VAL A 201 -1.04 11.44 -11.78
C VAL A 201 -1.37 10.02 -12.24
N ARG A 202 -2.65 9.70 -12.40
CA ARG A 202 -3.11 8.39 -12.91
C ARG A 202 -2.62 8.12 -14.34
N GLN A 203 -2.56 9.14 -15.20
CA GLN A 203 -2.00 9.01 -16.55
C GLN A 203 -0.50 8.69 -16.52
N GLU A 204 0.29 9.43 -15.72
CA GLU A 204 1.73 9.20 -15.56
C GLU A 204 2.04 7.82 -14.99
N LEU A 205 1.19 7.31 -14.10
CA LEU A 205 1.26 5.95 -13.57
C LEU A 205 0.76 4.88 -14.54
N GLY A 206 0.24 5.24 -15.72
CA GLY A 206 -0.24 4.30 -16.74
C GLY A 206 -1.62 3.69 -16.46
N ILE A 207 -2.37 4.23 -15.50
CA ILE A 207 -3.70 3.75 -15.11
C ILE A 207 -4.84 4.69 -15.50
N GLY A 208 -4.54 5.80 -16.18
CA GLY A 208 -5.53 6.83 -16.55
C GLY A 208 -6.73 6.31 -17.34
N ALA A 209 -6.53 5.35 -18.24
CA ALA A 209 -7.61 4.75 -19.05
C ALA A 209 -8.66 3.98 -18.21
N LEU A 210 -8.34 3.63 -16.96
CA LEU A 210 -9.26 2.98 -16.03
C LEU A 210 -10.20 3.97 -15.32
N TYR A 211 -9.95 5.27 -15.45
CA TYR A 211 -10.71 6.35 -14.80
C TYR A 211 -11.16 7.39 -15.83
N PRO A 212 -12.11 7.03 -16.72
CA PRO A 212 -12.66 8.01 -17.66
C PRO A 212 -13.24 9.21 -16.91
N GLN A 213 -13.01 10.42 -17.42
CA GLN A 213 -13.33 11.70 -16.76
C GLN A 213 -14.83 11.91 -16.43
N ALA A 214 -15.72 11.07 -16.97
CA ALA A 214 -17.18 11.21 -16.86
C ALA A 214 -17.77 10.92 -15.45
N GLN A 215 -16.96 10.83 -14.40
CA GLN A 215 -17.42 10.45 -13.05
C GLN A 215 -17.28 11.56 -11.99
N TYR A 216 -16.94 12.78 -12.39
CA TYR A 216 -16.74 13.93 -11.48
C TYR A 216 -17.43 15.22 -11.96
N ALA A 217 -18.53 15.10 -12.71
CA ALA A 217 -19.45 16.22 -12.99
C ALA A 217 -20.71 16.09 -12.12
#